data_AF-N8YNU0-F1
#
_entry.id   AF-N8YNU0-F1
#
_cell.length_a   1.000
_cell.length_b   1.000
_cell.length_c   1.000
_cell.angle_alpha   90.00
_cell.angle_beta   90.00
_cell.angle_gamma   90.00
#
_symmetry.space_group_name_H-M   'P 1'
#
loop_
_entity.id
_entity.type
_entity.pdbx_description
1 polymer ?
#
loop_
_entity_poly.entity_id
_entity_poly.type
_entity_poly.pdbx_seq_one_letter_code
_entity_poly.pdbx_strand_id
1 'polypeptide(L)'
;MDNIELLASDDKAMLTINMKNKQPVDLIDFAQSMISLGAEYSDFIAESQNHLVSDEIKLYIKEIRPGSIITELVALAPALMPFAEHANTVIDFTKHFKSCIEYLKGSGSKPVDLDKQTLSRVSKFVEPIAKDVGSIL
;
A
#
# COMPACT_ATOMS: atom_id res chain seq x y z
N MET A 1 3.18 -16.48 10.06
CA MET A 1 4.19 -15.42 9.92
C MET A 1 3.71 -14.59 8.75
N ASP A 2 3.33 -13.33 8.94
CA ASP A 2 2.76 -12.54 7.85
C ASP A 2 3.84 -12.29 6.77
N ASN A 3 3.53 -12.65 5.53
CA ASN A 3 4.45 -12.49 4.38
C ASN A 3 4.44 -11.05 3.83
N ILE A 4 3.55 -10.20 4.34
CA ILE A 4 3.44 -8.77 4.04
C ILE A 4 3.41 -8.02 5.35
N GLU A 5 4.34 -7.08 5.52
CA GLU A 5 4.26 -6.09 6.60
C GLU A 5 4.19 -4.69 5.96
N LEU A 6 3.24 -3.88 6.45
CA LEU A 6 3.08 -2.48 6.08
C LEU A 6 3.36 -1.65 7.33
N LEU A 7 4.34 -0.76 7.25
CA LEU A 7 4.77 0.07 8.37
C LEU A 7 4.70 1.55 7.95
N ALA A 8 3.94 2.35 8.68
CA ALA A 8 3.92 3.80 8.52
C ALA A 8 4.93 4.45 9.47
N SER A 9 5.53 5.57 9.06
CA SER A 9 6.37 6.44 9.91
C SER A 9 5.74 7.83 10.00
N ASP A 10 5.20 8.12 11.19
CA ASP A 10 4.43 9.33 11.53
C ASP A 10 5.26 10.62 11.41
N ASP A 11 6.58 10.51 11.51
CA ASP A 11 7.54 11.59 11.45
C ASP A 11 8.01 11.92 10.02
N LYS A 12 7.74 11.04 9.03
CA LYS A 12 8.29 11.15 7.67
C LYS A 12 7.28 10.97 6.53
N ALA A 13 6.00 10.78 6.82
CA ALA A 13 4.97 10.47 5.81
C ALA A 13 5.40 9.34 4.87
N MET A 14 5.90 8.24 5.46
CA MET A 14 6.52 7.14 4.75
C MET A 14 5.77 5.83 4.99
N LEU A 15 5.50 5.09 3.92
CA LEU A 15 4.96 3.73 3.91
C LEU A 15 6.07 2.76 3.50
N THR A 16 6.48 1.88 4.42
CA THR A 16 7.38 0.78 4.11
C THR A 16 6.57 -0.48 3.85
N ILE A 17 6.78 -1.09 2.69
CA ILE A 17 6.21 -2.36 2.29
C ILE A 17 7.30 -3.41 2.36
N ASN A 18 7.08 -4.43 3.18
CA ASN A 18 7.98 -5.57 3.28
C ASN A 18 7.29 -6.81 2.69
N MET A 19 7.65 -7.18 1.46
CA MET A 19 7.17 -8.41 0.81
C MET A 19 8.23 -9.51 0.98
N LYS A 20 7.97 -10.44 1.91
CA LYS A 20 8.85 -11.57 2.21
C LYS A 20 8.60 -12.69 1.21
N ASN A 21 9.53 -12.88 0.28
CA ASN A 21 9.44 -13.90 -0.77
C ASN A 21 10.60 -14.88 -0.63
N LYS A 22 10.35 -16.17 -0.87
CA LYS A 22 11.40 -17.21 -0.83
C LYS A 22 12.05 -17.44 -2.20
N GLN A 23 11.38 -17.02 -3.26
CA GLN A 23 11.83 -17.10 -4.65
C GLN A 23 11.88 -15.72 -5.29
N PRO A 24 12.63 -15.54 -6.39
CA PRO A 24 12.56 -14.33 -7.19
C PRO A 24 11.12 -14.03 -7.65
N VAL A 25 10.72 -12.76 -7.53
CA VAL A 25 9.39 -12.31 -7.97
C VAL A 25 9.45 -11.95 -9.45
N ASP A 26 8.39 -12.27 -10.19
CA ASP A 26 8.25 -11.83 -11.57
C ASP A 26 8.15 -10.30 -11.65
N LEU A 27 8.89 -9.69 -12.58
CA LEU A 27 8.97 -8.24 -12.75
C LEU A 27 7.61 -7.62 -13.07
N ILE A 28 6.83 -8.28 -13.92
CA ILE A 28 5.52 -7.78 -14.36
C ILE A 28 4.52 -7.86 -13.21
N ASP A 29 4.53 -8.97 -12.48
CA ASP A 29 3.68 -9.13 -11.29
C ASP A 29 4.02 -8.06 -10.23
N PHE A 30 5.30 -7.83 -9.94
CA PHE A 30 5.70 -6.78 -8.99
C PHE A 30 5.30 -5.38 -9.47
N ALA A 31 5.53 -5.06 -10.74
CA ALA A 31 5.14 -3.77 -11.31
C ALA A 31 3.62 -3.55 -11.22
N GLN A 32 2.82 -4.59 -11.51
CA GLN A 32 1.36 -4.53 -11.39
C GLN A 32 0.90 -4.32 -9.94
N SER A 33 1.55 -4.95 -8.96
CA SER A 33 1.28 -4.70 -7.54
C SER A 33 1.55 -3.24 -7.17
N MET A 34 2.68 -2.68 -7.60
CA MET A 34 3.02 -1.28 -7.29
C MET A 34 2.10 -0.28 -8.00
N ILE A 35 1.71 -0.55 -9.25
CA ILE A 35 0.72 0.25 -9.99
C ILE A 35 -0.62 0.24 -9.25
N SER A 36 -1.07 -0.94 -8.82
CA SER A 36 -2.35 -1.10 -8.11
C SER A 36 -2.34 -0.36 -6.78
N LEU A 37 -1.22 -0.39 -6.06
CA LEU A 37 -1.05 0.34 -4.81
C LEU A 37 -1.09 1.86 -5.01
N GLY A 38 -0.37 2.38 -6.01
CA GLY A 38 -0.39 3.80 -6.33
C GLY A 38 -1.79 4.30 -6.71
N ALA A 39 -2.55 3.50 -7.47
CA ALA A 39 -3.92 3.82 -7.83
C ALA A 39 -4.87 3.82 -6.62
N GLU A 40 -4.74 2.85 -5.71
CA GLU A 40 -5.55 2.81 -4.49
C GLU A 40 -5.29 4.01 -3.58
N TYR A 41 -4.02 4.39 -3.41
CA TYR A 41 -3.67 5.57 -2.62
C TYR A 41 -4.25 6.85 -3.21
N SER A 42 -4.22 6.99 -4.56
CA SER A 42 -4.81 8.14 -5.24
C SER A 42 -6.31 8.28 -4.97
N ASP A 43 -7.05 7.16 -5.05
CA ASP A 43 -8.51 7.17 -4.82
C ASP A 43 -8.83 7.44 -3.35
N PHE A 44 -8.07 6.85 -2.41
CA PHE A 44 -8.25 7.09 -0.97
C PHE A 44 -8.06 8.58 -0.60
N ILE A 45 -7.09 9.28 -1.20
CA ILE A 45 -6.88 10.71 -0.97
C ILE A 45 -8.00 11.56 -1.59
N ALA A 46 -8.51 11.16 -2.76
CA ALA A 46 -9.60 11.86 -3.45
C ALA A 46 -10.90 11.86 -2.66
N GLU A 47 -11.18 10.75 -1.97
CA GLU A 47 -12.37 10.57 -1.14
C GLU A 47 -12.24 11.21 0.24
N SER A 48 -11.03 11.37 0.77
CA SER A 48 -10.78 11.86 2.14
C SER A 48 -10.50 13.36 2.25
N GLN A 49 -10.15 14.06 1.16
CA GLN A 49 -9.90 15.51 1.15
C GLN A 49 -10.79 16.29 0.15
N ASN A 50 -10.90 17.61 0.33
CA ASN A 50 -11.46 18.50 -0.69
C ASN A 50 -10.72 18.24 -2.02
N HIS A 51 -11.46 17.82 -3.05
CA HIS A 51 -10.97 17.29 -4.34
C HIS A 51 -9.87 18.15 -5.03
N LEU A 52 -9.70 19.41 -4.64
CA LEU A 52 -8.74 20.35 -5.21
C LEU A 52 -7.26 20.00 -4.95
N VAL A 53 -6.95 19.12 -3.98
CA VAL A 53 -5.55 18.77 -3.61
C VAL A 53 -5.16 17.34 -4.03
N SER A 54 -6.13 16.47 -4.34
CA SER A 54 -5.88 15.04 -4.48
C SER A 54 -4.99 14.65 -5.66
N ASP A 55 -5.06 15.36 -6.79
CA ASP A 55 -4.28 15.00 -7.98
C ASP A 55 -2.77 15.26 -7.82
N GLU A 56 -2.40 16.03 -6.80
CA GLU A 56 -1.02 16.46 -6.54
C GLU A 56 -0.25 15.55 -5.58
N ILE A 57 -0.94 14.66 -4.85
CA ILE A 57 -0.32 13.78 -3.85
C ILE A 57 -0.06 12.39 -4.45
N LYS A 58 1.21 12.03 -4.62
CA LYS A 58 1.62 10.75 -5.24
C LYS A 58 2.65 10.00 -4.39
N LEU A 59 2.61 8.67 -4.47
CA LEU A 59 3.64 7.81 -3.89
C LEU A 59 4.82 7.68 -4.85
N TYR A 60 6.03 7.89 -4.32
CA TYR A 60 7.27 7.69 -5.04
C TYR A 60 8.09 6.57 -4.40
N ILE A 61 8.73 5.74 -5.24
CA ILE A 61 9.71 4.75 -4.78
C ILE A 61 10.96 5.49 -4.31
N LYS A 62 11.27 5.37 -3.02
CA LYS A 62 12.46 5.94 -2.40
C LYS A 62 13.63 4.95 -2.40
N GLU A 63 13.39 3.68 -2.10
CA GLU A 63 14.42 2.63 -2.08
C GLU A 63 13.80 1.24 -2.28
N ILE A 64 14.51 0.34 -2.96
CA ILE A 64 14.22 -1.10 -3.06
C ILE A 64 15.43 -1.88 -2.54
N ARG A 65 15.27 -2.73 -1.52
CA ARG A 65 16.38 -3.51 -0.91
C ARG A 65 16.37 -5.01 -1.33
N PRO A 66 17.51 -5.73 -1.33
CA PRO A 66 17.60 -7.16 -1.68
C PRO A 66 17.19 -8.11 -0.53
N GLY A 67 16.84 -9.36 -0.86
CA GLY A 67 16.57 -10.46 0.10
C GLY A 67 15.09 -10.61 0.50
N SER A 68 14.29 -9.60 0.22
CA SER A 68 12.82 -9.51 0.25
C SER A 68 12.51 -8.17 -0.43
N ILE A 69 11.42 -8.04 -1.19
CA ILE A 69 11.16 -6.75 -1.84
C ILE A 69 10.69 -5.76 -0.76
N ILE A 70 11.64 -4.99 -0.24
CA ILE A 70 11.40 -3.93 0.73
C ILE A 70 11.36 -2.63 -0.04
N THR A 71 10.16 -2.06 -0.18
CA THR A 71 9.93 -0.80 -0.88
C THR A 71 9.57 0.29 0.13
N GLU A 72 10.34 1.37 0.16
CA GLU A 72 9.99 2.58 0.91
C GLU A 72 9.26 3.55 -0.02
N LEU A 73 8.02 3.92 0.33
CA LEU A 73 7.21 4.90 -0.38
C LEU A 73 7.04 6.14 0.48
N VAL A 74 7.12 7.33 -0.12
CA VAL A 74 6.85 8.60 0.56
C VAL A 74 5.72 9.33 -0.16
N ALA A 75 4.77 9.87 0.61
CA ALA A 75 3.76 10.77 0.09
C ALA A 75 4.33 12.18 0.00
N LEU A 76 4.38 12.74 -1.21
CA LEU A 76 4.85 14.12 -1.46
C LEU A 76 3.73 14.94 -2.07
N ALA A 77 3.55 16.17 -1.58
CA ALA A 77 2.67 17.19 -2.16
C ALA A 77 3.48 18.46 -2.50
N PRO A 78 3.02 19.31 -3.44
CA PRO A 78 3.57 20.65 -3.65
C PRO A 78 3.51 21.51 -2.39
N ALA A 79 4.33 22.56 -2.34
CA ALA A 79 4.79 23.30 -1.16
C ALA A 79 3.73 23.95 -0.21
N LEU A 80 2.46 23.63 -0.32
CA LEU A 80 1.35 24.30 0.37
C LEU A 80 0.76 23.55 1.58
N MET A 81 1.21 22.33 1.91
CA MET A 81 0.75 21.59 3.10
C MET A 81 1.87 21.24 4.10
N PRO A 82 1.62 21.30 5.43
CA PRO A 82 2.58 20.85 6.44
C PRO A 82 2.86 19.34 6.35
N PHE A 83 4.13 18.93 6.45
CA PHE A 83 4.55 17.52 6.45
C PHE A 83 3.81 16.61 7.45
N ALA A 84 3.36 17.16 8.58
CA ALA A 84 2.61 16.43 9.61
C ALA A 84 1.21 16.00 9.13
N GLU A 85 0.57 16.75 8.23
CA GLU A 85 -0.75 16.40 7.69
C GLU A 85 -0.64 15.23 6.71
N HIS A 86 0.45 15.15 5.93
CA HIS A 86 0.72 14.01 5.06
C HIS A 86 0.97 12.72 5.84
N ALA A 87 1.63 12.80 7.00
CA ALA A 87 1.89 11.63 7.82
C ALA A 87 0.59 10.94 8.30
N ASN A 88 -0.40 11.71 8.74
CA ASN A 88 -1.70 11.18 9.16
C ASN A 88 -2.40 10.42 8.03
N THR A 89 -2.33 10.91 6.79
CA THR A 89 -2.94 10.21 5.64
C THR A 89 -2.28 8.86 5.34
N VAL A 90 -0.95 8.77 5.46
CA VAL A 90 -0.21 7.53 5.23
C VAL A 90 -0.53 6.51 6.32
N ILE A 91 -0.62 6.95 7.58
CA ILE A 91 -0.99 6.09 8.71
C ILE A 91 -2.40 5.52 8.53
N ASP A 92 -3.37 6.37 8.22
CA ASP A 92 -4.76 5.95 8.11
C ASP A 92 -5.00 5.07 6.89
N PHE A 93 -4.36 5.37 5.76
CA PHE A 93 -4.31 4.47 4.60
C PHE A 93 -3.71 3.11 4.97
N THR A 94 -2.60 3.09 5.70
CA THR A 94 -1.95 1.84 6.13
C THR A 94 -2.89 0.97 6.97
N LYS A 95 -3.62 1.56 7.91
CA LYS A 95 -4.61 0.86 8.73
C LYS A 95 -5.74 0.29 7.86
N HIS A 96 -6.32 1.12 6.98
CA HIS A 96 -7.39 0.72 6.08
C HIS A 96 -6.95 -0.47 5.19
N PHE A 97 -5.83 -0.33 4.50
CA PHE A 97 -5.33 -1.33 3.56
C PHE A 97 -4.98 -2.65 4.26
N LYS A 98 -4.43 -2.59 5.48
CA LYS A 98 -4.20 -3.78 6.31
C LYS A 98 -5.53 -4.48 6.64
N SER A 99 -6.56 -3.76 7.04
CA SER A 99 -7.89 -4.35 7.30
C SER A 99 -8.50 -5.00 6.06
N CYS A 100 -8.27 -4.45 4.87
CA CYS A 100 -8.69 -5.08 3.61
C CYS A 100 -7.98 -6.42 3.36
N ILE A 101 -6.67 -6.51 3.62
CA ILE A 101 -5.91 -7.76 3.52
C ILE A 101 -6.41 -8.78 4.56
N GLU A 102 -6.63 -8.37 5.81
CA GLU A 102 -7.15 -9.25 6.86
C GLU A 102 -8.55 -9.79 6.54
N TYR A 103 -9.41 -8.95 5.94
CA TYR A 103 -10.73 -9.37 5.47
C TYR A 103 -10.63 -10.40 4.33
N LEU A 104 -9.75 -10.20 3.36
CA LEU A 104 -9.50 -11.18 2.28
C LEU A 104 -8.93 -12.51 2.80
N LYS A 105 -8.12 -12.46 3.86
CA LYS A 105 -7.62 -13.65 4.57
C LYS A 105 -8.69 -14.36 5.42
N GLY A 106 -9.87 -13.76 5.57
CA GLY A 106 -10.97 -14.28 6.40
C GLY A 106 -10.76 -14.11 7.91
N SER A 107 -9.78 -13.31 8.34
CA SER A 107 -9.44 -13.11 9.75
C SER A 107 -9.90 -11.75 10.33
N GLY A 108 -10.35 -10.82 9.48
CA GLY A 108 -10.79 -9.47 9.87
C GLY A 108 -12.27 -9.21 9.55
N SER A 109 -12.84 -8.16 10.14
CA SER A 109 -14.18 -7.67 9.78
C SER A 109 -14.15 -6.92 8.46
N LYS A 110 -15.28 -6.88 7.73
CA LYS A 110 -15.40 -6.11 6.49
C LYS A 110 -15.14 -4.61 6.79
N PRO A 111 -14.15 -3.96 6.14
CA PRO A 111 -13.97 -2.51 6.22
C PRO A 111 -15.22 -1.78 5.72
N VAL A 112 -15.54 -0.64 6.34
CA VAL A 112 -16.78 0.12 6.08
C VAL A 112 -16.85 0.56 4.62
N ASP A 113 -15.73 1.02 4.06
CA ASP A 113 -15.64 1.61 2.72
C ASP A 113 -15.18 0.59 1.66
N LEU A 114 -15.27 -0.71 1.95
CA LEU A 114 -14.78 -1.74 1.03
C LEU A 114 -15.72 -1.93 -0.16
N ASP A 115 -15.26 -1.53 -1.35
CA ASP A 115 -15.93 -1.73 -2.63
C ASP A 115 -15.27 -2.84 -3.49
N LYS A 116 -15.83 -3.08 -4.69
CA LYS A 116 -15.31 -4.12 -5.61
C LYS A 116 -13.95 -3.76 -6.21
N GLN A 117 -13.67 -2.47 -6.41
CA GLN A 117 -12.46 -1.98 -7.05
C GLN A 117 -11.27 -2.08 -6.10
N THR A 118 -11.43 -1.62 -4.86
CA THR A 118 -10.49 -1.84 -3.75
C THR A 118 -10.23 -3.33 -3.56
N LEU A 119 -11.27 -4.18 -3.51
CA LEU A 119 -11.09 -5.64 -3.43
C LEU A 119 -10.23 -6.19 -4.57
N SER A 120 -10.49 -5.76 -5.81
CA SER A 120 -9.70 -6.20 -6.97
C SER A 120 -8.24 -5.74 -6.89
N ARG A 121 -7.99 -4.51 -6.43
CA ARG A 121 -6.64 -3.96 -6.29
C ARG A 121 -5.86 -4.61 -5.16
N VAL A 122 -6.48 -4.83 -4.01
CA VAL A 122 -5.87 -5.55 -2.89
C VAL A 122 -5.55 -6.98 -3.30
N SER A 123 -6.47 -7.66 -4.01
CA SER A 123 -6.23 -9.01 -4.54
C SER A 123 -5.03 -9.07 -5.50
N LYS A 124 -4.91 -8.11 -6.43
CA LYS A 124 -3.75 -8.01 -7.34
C LYS A 124 -2.46 -7.68 -6.59
N PHE A 125 -2.54 -6.82 -5.58
CA PHE A 125 -1.38 -6.45 -4.77
C PHE A 125 -0.75 -7.67 -4.08
N VAL A 126 -1.57 -8.56 -3.50
CA VAL A 126 -1.10 -9.77 -2.81
C VAL A 126 -0.80 -10.94 -3.75
N GLU A 127 -1.19 -10.86 -5.03
CA GLU A 127 -1.05 -11.93 -6.02
C GLU A 127 0.38 -12.47 -6.18
N PRO A 128 1.45 -11.65 -6.22
CA PRO A 128 2.82 -12.17 -6.32
C PRO A 128 3.20 -13.07 -5.13
N ILE A 129 2.62 -12.81 -3.97
CA ILE A 129 2.89 -13.53 -2.72
C ILE A 129 2.03 -14.80 -2.64
N ALA A 130 0.79 -14.72 -3.11
CA ALA A 130 -0.10 -15.88 -3.23
C ALA A 130 0.43 -16.94 -4.22
N LYS A 131 1.14 -16.50 -5.26
CA LYS A 131 1.74 -17.36 -6.30
C LYS A 131 3.10 -17.95 -5.89
N ASP A 132 3.75 -17.44 -4.84
CA ASP A 132 5.00 -18.01 -4.34
C ASP A 132 4.70 -19.37 -3.67
N VAL A 133 5.12 -20.46 -4.34
CA VAL A 133 4.81 -21.87 -3.98
C VAL A 133 5.36 -22.29 -2.61
N GLY A 134 6.04 -21.40 -1.88
CA GLY A 134 6.49 -21.59 -0.49
C GLY A 134 5.94 -20.59 0.53
N SER A 135 5.06 -19.67 0.15
CA SER A 135 4.46 -18.65 1.00
C SER A 135 3.03 -19.03 1.39
N ILE A 136 2.75 -19.03 2.69
CA ILE A 136 1.39 -19.25 3.24
C ILE A 136 0.84 -17.88 3.57
N LEU A 137 -0.15 -17.40 2.82
CA LEU A 137 -0.83 -16.12 3.06
C LEU A 137 -1.35 -15.97 4.50
#